data_AF-A0A3D1QTJ6-F1
#
_entry.id   AF-A0A3D1QTJ6-F1
#
_cell.length_a   1.000
_cell.length_b   1.000
_cell.length_c   1.000
_cell.angle_alpha   90.00
_cell.angle_beta   90.00
_cell.angle_gamma   90.00
#
_symmetry.space_group_name_H-M   'P 1'
#
loop_
_entity.id
_entity.type
_entity.pdbx_description
1 polymer ?
#
loop_
_entity_poly.entity_id
_entity_poly.type
_entity_poly.pdbx_seq_one_letter_code
_entity_poly.pdbx_strand_id
1 'polypeptide(L)'
;GCALAAEVLAAAGRVYHLTDGEDLTAREVLDGLADAFQVPRPRLSLPFSAVYALAAAMERLAQARGDAKPPAVTRYGVRLISNDCRYDITRARRELGYEPVISFQEGIRTLGE
;
A
#
# COMPACT_ATOMS: atom_id res chain seq x y z
N GLY A 1 13.78 -4.50 -10.41
CA GLY A 1 12.62 -4.09 -11.22
C GLY A 1 13.02 -3.13 -12.33
N CYS A 2 13.07 -1.83 -12.05
CA CYS A 2 13.35 -0.80 -13.07
C CYS A 2 14.72 -0.98 -13.77
N ALA A 3 15.77 -1.32 -13.03
CA ALA A 3 17.09 -1.62 -13.62
C ALA A 3 17.03 -2.80 -14.60
N LEU A 4 16.42 -3.92 -14.20
CA LEU A 4 16.20 -5.09 -15.08
C LEU A 4 15.42 -4.72 -16.34
N ALA A 5 14.39 -3.88 -16.21
CA ALA A 5 13.61 -3.42 -17.37
C ALA A 5 14.44 -2.56 -18.35
N ALA A 6 15.45 -1.85 -17.88
CA ALA A 6 16.34 -1.05 -18.73
C ALA A 6 17.32 -1.93 -19.53
N GLU A 7 17.67 -3.11 -19.01
CA GLU A 7 18.62 -4.04 -19.63
C GLU A 7 17.96 -4.97 -20.67
N VAL A 8 16.63 -5.14 -20.60
CA VAL A 8 15.87 -6.03 -21.50
C VAL A 8 15.20 -5.22 -22.61
N LEU A 9 15.75 -5.25 -23.83
CA LEU A 9 15.19 -4.53 -24.98
C LEU A 9 13.71 -4.88 -25.25
N ALA A 10 13.33 -6.14 -25.06
CA ALA A 10 11.95 -6.60 -25.23
C ALA A 10 10.95 -5.99 -24.23
N ALA A 11 11.43 -5.34 -23.16
CA ALA A 11 10.62 -4.66 -22.18
C ALA A 11 10.12 -3.28 -22.63
N ALA A 12 10.69 -2.72 -23.70
CA ALA A 12 10.24 -1.44 -24.25
C ALA A 12 8.74 -1.49 -24.62
N GLY A 13 7.99 -0.51 -24.12
CA GLY A 13 6.54 -0.40 -24.35
C GLY A 13 5.67 -1.39 -23.55
N ARG A 14 6.25 -2.16 -22.63
CA ARG A 14 5.51 -3.10 -21.78
C ARG A 14 5.24 -2.51 -20.40
N VAL A 15 4.15 -2.99 -19.79
CA VAL A 15 3.76 -2.67 -18.41
C VAL A 15 3.97 -3.91 -17.54
N TYR A 16 4.57 -3.68 -16.37
CA TYR A 16 4.89 -4.68 -15.36
C TYR A 16 4.42 -4.19 -13.98
N HIS A 17 3.91 -5.10 -13.17
CA HIS A 17 3.74 -4.88 -11.75
C HIS A 17 4.97 -5.39 -11.00
N LEU A 18 5.38 -4.65 -9.98
CA LEU A 18 6.49 -5.00 -9.09
C LEU A 18 5.96 -4.93 -7.67
N THR A 19 5.93 -6.06 -6.98
CA THR A 19 5.53 -6.21 -5.58
C THR A 19 6.40 -7.28 -4.92
N ASP A 20 6.29 -7.44 -3.60
CA ASP A 20 6.91 -8.53 -2.83
C ASP A 20 6.43 -9.94 -3.23
N GLY A 21 5.38 -10.04 -4.05
CA GLY A 21 4.82 -11.32 -4.49
C GLY A 21 4.11 -12.11 -3.38
N GLU A 22 3.90 -11.49 -2.22
CA GLU A 22 3.19 -12.06 -1.09
C GLU A 22 1.70 -11.70 -1.14
N ASP A 23 0.88 -12.57 -0.56
CA ASP A 23 -0.57 -12.38 -0.50
C ASP A 23 -0.98 -11.93 0.91
N LEU A 24 -0.95 -10.61 1.13
CA LEU A 24 -1.21 -9.99 2.44
C LEU A 24 -2.51 -9.22 2.43
N THR A 25 -3.26 -9.36 3.52
CA THR A 25 -4.43 -8.55 3.82
C THR A 25 -4.03 -7.20 4.40
N ALA A 26 -4.89 -6.18 4.22
CA ALA A 26 -4.70 -4.89 4.87
C ALA A 26 -4.55 -4.99 6.40
N ARG A 27 -5.18 -5.98 7.04
CA ARG A 27 -5.03 -6.24 8.48
C ARG A 27 -3.62 -6.71 8.82
N GLU A 28 -3.07 -7.67 8.08
CA GLU A 28 -1.71 -8.17 8.32
C GLU A 28 -0.68 -7.06 8.14
N VAL A 29 -0.87 -6.20 7.15
CA VAL A 29 0.00 -5.03 6.94
C VAL A 29 -0.07 -4.06 8.11
N LEU A 30 -1.28 -3.70 8.55
CA LEU A 30 -1.48 -2.76 9.67
C LEU A 30 -1.00 -3.33 11.01
N ASP A 31 -1.19 -4.63 11.25
CA ASP A 31 -0.72 -5.32 12.45
C ASP A 31 0.82 -5.35 12.47
N GLY A 32 1.47 -5.67 11.34
CA GLY A 32 2.92 -5.64 11.22
C GLY A 32 3.51 -4.25 11.47
N LEU A 33 2.90 -3.21 10.90
CA LEU A 33 3.30 -1.83 11.16
C LEU A 33 3.13 -1.46 12.65
N ALA A 34 2.01 -1.83 13.26
CA ALA A 34 1.77 -1.54 14.68
C ALA A 34 2.81 -2.22 15.58
N ASP A 35 3.17 -3.46 15.28
CA ASP A 35 4.22 -4.19 16.00
C ASP A 35 5.59 -3.52 15.85
N ALA A 36 5.98 -3.12 14.63
CA ALA A 36 7.25 -2.43 14.37
C ALA A 36 7.37 -1.10 15.12
N PHE A 37 6.29 -0.32 15.19
CA PHE A 37 6.26 0.95 15.93
C PHE A 37 5.92 0.78 17.42
N GLN A 38 5.76 -0.45 17.92
CA GLN A 38 5.39 -0.76 19.31
C GLN A 38 4.12 -0.04 19.79
N VAL A 39 3.14 0.10 18.89
CA VAL A 39 1.83 0.70 19.18
C VAL A 39 0.73 -0.37 19.21
N PRO A 40 -0.41 -0.12 19.88
CA PRO A 40 -1.51 -1.09 19.91
C PRO A 40 -2.07 -1.36 18.50
N ARG A 41 -2.22 -2.65 18.17
CA ARG A 41 -2.85 -3.08 16.91
C ARG A 41 -4.30 -2.56 16.75
N PRO A 42 -4.74 -2.21 15.53
CA PRO A 42 -6.11 -1.79 15.26
C PRO A 42 -7.15 -2.90 15.51
N ARG A 43 -8.05 -2.66 16.47
CA ARG A 43 -9.08 -3.65 16.87
C ARG A 43 -10.42 -3.48 16.19
N LEU A 44 -10.69 -2.30 15.64
CA LEU A 44 -11.99 -1.98 15.04
C LEU A 44 -12.01 -2.33 13.55
N SER A 45 -13.12 -2.88 13.11
CA SER A 45 -13.44 -3.04 11.69
C SER A 45 -14.75 -2.30 11.45
N LEU A 46 -14.70 -1.29 10.57
CA LEU A 46 -15.84 -0.42 10.26
C LEU A 46 -16.24 -0.61 8.80
N PRO A 47 -17.54 -0.53 8.47
CA PRO A 47 -17.99 -0.60 7.07
C PRO A 47 -17.37 0.52 6.23
N PHE A 48 -16.93 0.18 5.01
CA PHE A 48 -16.33 1.12 4.06
C PHE A 48 -17.16 2.40 3.90
N SER A 49 -18.48 2.27 3.71
CA SER A 49 -19.38 3.41 3.50
C SER A 49 -19.38 4.40 4.67
N ALA A 50 -19.33 3.91 5.90
CA ALA A 50 -19.31 4.75 7.10
C ALA A 50 -18.00 5.55 7.19
N VAL A 51 -16.86 4.88 7.00
CA VAL A 51 -15.54 5.55 7.04
C VAL A 51 -15.38 6.50 5.85
N TYR A 52 -15.88 6.14 4.67
CA TYR A 52 -15.83 6.98 3.48
C TYR A 52 -16.67 8.26 3.64
N ALA A 53 -17.86 8.16 4.25
CA ALA A 53 -18.70 9.32 4.56
C ALA A 53 -18.02 10.25 5.58
N LEU A 54 -17.40 9.69 6.63
CA LEU A 54 -16.61 10.44 7.59
C LEU A 54 -15.46 11.18 6.90
N ALA A 55 -14.71 10.50 6.04
CA ALA A 55 -13.61 11.10 5.29
C ALA A 55 -14.09 12.25 4.39
N ALA A 56 -15.24 12.08 3.72
CA ALA A 56 -15.84 13.14 2.91
C ALA A 56 -16.21 14.38 3.74
N ALA A 57 -16.76 14.17 4.95
CA ALA A 57 -17.08 15.27 5.86
C ALA A 57 -15.82 16.00 6.35
N MET A 58 -14.76 15.24 6.71
CA MET A 58 -13.49 15.80 7.15
C MET A 58 -12.80 16.63 6.05
N GLU A 59 -12.79 16.13 4.82
CA GLU A 59 -12.25 16.88 3.67
C GLU A 59 -13.03 18.16 3.40
N ARG A 60 -14.38 18.11 3.44
CA ARG A 60 -15.20 19.31 3.26
C ARG A 60 -14.96 20.35 4.33
N LEU A 61 -14.80 19.93 5.59
CA LEU A 61 -14.49 20.82 6.70
C LEU A 61 -13.10 21.44 6.54
N ALA A 62 -12.09 20.63 6.20
CA ALA A 62 -10.73 21.12 5.95
C ALA A 62 -10.71 22.15 4.80
N GLN A 63 -11.42 21.86 3.71
CA GLN A 63 -11.56 22.78 2.59
C GLN A 63 -12.26 24.08 2.98
N ALA A 64 -13.31 24.03 3.80
CA ALA A 64 -14.03 25.20 4.27
C ALA A 64 -13.20 26.08 5.21
N ARG A 65 -12.29 25.48 5.99
CA ARG A 65 -11.34 26.21 6.85
C ARG A 65 -10.12 26.75 6.10
N GLY A 66 -9.92 26.35 4.85
CA GLY A 66 -8.72 26.68 4.09
C GLY A 66 -7.47 26.00 4.66
N ASP A 67 -7.62 24.81 5.24
CA ASP A 67 -6.51 24.07 5.84
C ASP A 67 -5.47 23.72 4.75
N ALA A 68 -4.21 24.09 4.96
CA ALA A 68 -3.12 23.77 4.02
C ALA A 68 -2.71 22.29 4.05
N LYS A 69 -3.04 21.57 5.14
CA LYS A 69 -2.72 20.16 5.33
C LYS A 69 -3.97 19.30 5.15
N PRO A 70 -3.84 18.10 4.56
CA PRO A 70 -4.96 17.18 4.47
C PRO A 70 -5.42 16.74 5.87
N PRO A 71 -6.72 16.44 6.05
CA PRO A 71 -7.22 15.88 7.30
C PRO A 71 -6.65 14.48 7.54
N ALA A 72 -6.72 14.02 8.80
CA ALA A 72 -6.17 12.71 9.21
C ALA A 72 -6.77 11.52 8.45
N VAL A 73 -8.03 11.62 8.01
CA VAL A 73 -8.70 10.61 7.19
C VAL A 73 -9.18 11.26 5.91
N THR A 74 -8.76 10.70 4.77
CA THR A 74 -9.14 11.15 3.42
C THR A 74 -9.84 10.04 2.67
N ARG A 75 -10.72 10.40 1.72
CA ARG A 75 -11.39 9.44 0.84
C ARG A 75 -10.39 8.63 0.03
N TYR A 76 -9.25 9.22 -0.31
CA TYR A 76 -8.12 8.53 -0.95
C TYR A 76 -7.54 7.45 -0.03
N GLY A 77 -7.17 7.79 1.21
CA GLY A 77 -6.62 6.84 2.16
C GLY A 77 -7.57 5.68 2.47
N VAL A 78 -8.87 5.98 2.65
CA VAL A 78 -9.89 4.94 2.86
C VAL A 78 -9.97 3.98 1.67
N ARG A 79 -9.98 4.49 0.43
CA ARG A 79 -9.99 3.64 -0.77
C ARG A 79 -8.71 2.83 -0.91
N LEU A 80 -7.55 3.42 -0.61
CA LEU A 80 -6.27 2.75 -0.71
C LEU A 80 -6.21 1.54 0.24
N ILE A 81 -6.56 1.73 1.51
CA ILE A 81 -6.50 0.66 2.54
C ILE A 81 -7.60 -0.39 2.32
N SER A 82 -8.75 0.01 1.79
CA SER A 82 -9.88 -0.91 1.59
C SER A 82 -9.78 -1.74 0.32
N ASN A 83 -8.86 -1.40 -0.59
CA ASN A 83 -8.71 -2.12 -1.84
C ASN A 83 -7.77 -3.31 -1.68
N ASP A 84 -8.06 -4.38 -2.42
CA ASP A 84 -7.21 -5.55 -2.47
C ASP A 84 -6.04 -5.29 -3.43
N CYS A 85 -4.88 -4.94 -2.89
CA CYS A 85 -3.67 -4.59 -3.65
C CYS A 85 -2.87 -5.83 -4.07
N ARG A 86 -3.55 -6.86 -4.57
CA ARG A 86 -2.93 -8.07 -5.13
C ARG A 86 -2.59 -7.83 -6.60
N TYR A 87 -1.33 -8.02 -6.95
CA TYR A 87 -0.85 -7.82 -8.31
C TYR A 87 -0.11 -9.06 -8.81
N ASP A 88 -0.41 -9.46 -10.05
CA ASP A 88 0.32 -10.53 -10.71
C ASP A 88 1.68 -10.03 -11.22
N ILE A 89 2.75 -10.62 -10.69
CA ILE A 89 4.15 -10.34 -11.07
C ILE A 89 4.73 -11.40 -12.03
N THR A 90 3.92 -12.34 -12.52
CA THR A 90 4.35 -13.44 -13.42
C THR A 90 5.08 -12.90 -14.65
N ARG A 91 4.61 -11.80 -15.23
CA ARG A 91 5.28 -11.17 -16.39
C ARG A 91 6.67 -10.65 -16.02
N ALA A 92 6.79 -9.96 -14.88
CA ALA A 92 8.07 -9.42 -14.42
C ALA A 92 9.07 -10.55 -14.14
N ARG A 93 8.63 -11.64 -13.50
CA ARG A 93 9.44 -12.86 -13.28
C ARG A 93 9.95 -13.46 -14.60
N ARG A 94 9.06 -13.67 -15.57
CA ARG A 94 9.39 -14.35 -16.83
C ARG A 94 10.24 -13.51 -17.78
N GLU A 95 9.91 -12.23 -17.94
CA GLU A 95 10.53 -11.39 -18.98
C GLU A 95 11.71 -10.59 -18.45
N LEU A 96 11.72 -10.24 -17.15
CA LEU A 96 12.79 -9.43 -16.55
C LEU A 96 13.70 -10.23 -15.60
N GLY A 97 13.35 -11.48 -15.28
CA GLY A 97 14.04 -12.23 -14.21
C GLY A 97 13.84 -11.60 -12.83
N TYR A 98 12.77 -10.81 -12.64
CA TYR A 98 12.51 -10.13 -11.38
C TYR A 98 12.05 -11.11 -10.31
N GLU A 99 12.79 -11.19 -9.20
CA GLU A 99 12.37 -11.87 -7.98
C GLU A 99 12.50 -10.91 -6.78
N PRO A 100 11.50 -10.80 -5.91
CA PRO A 100 11.59 -10.04 -4.67
C PRO A 100 12.67 -10.59 -3.76
N VAL A 101 13.51 -9.70 -3.21
CA VAL A 101 14.66 -10.08 -2.38
C VAL A 101 14.44 -9.86 -0.89
N ILE A 102 13.49 -9.01 -0.52
CA ILE A 102 13.10 -8.73 0.87
C ILE A 102 11.65 -9.15 1.04
N SER A 103 11.41 -10.00 2.04
CA SER A 103 10.05 -10.38 2.43
C SER A 103 9.37 -9.26 3.21
N PHE A 104 8.05 -9.26 3.27
CA PHE A 104 7.28 -8.30 4.04
C PHE A 104 7.69 -8.30 5.52
N GLN A 105 7.82 -9.48 6.13
CA GLN A 105 8.23 -9.63 7.53
C GLN A 105 9.63 -9.08 7.81
N GLU A 106 10.56 -9.28 6.86
CA GLU A 106 11.89 -8.70 6.95
C GLU A 106 11.85 -7.18 6.83
N GLY A 107 11.13 -6.64 5.84
CA GLY A 107 10.97 -5.20 5.65
C GLY A 107 10.33 -4.51 6.86
N ILE A 108 9.31 -5.11 7.47
CA ILE A 108 8.67 -4.59 8.69
C ILE A 108 9.64 -4.58 9.88
N ARG A 109 10.46 -5.62 10.03
CA ARG A 109 11.46 -5.67 11.11
C ARG A 109 12.49 -4.55 10.99
N THR A 110 13.07 -4.37 9.80
CA THR A 110 14.07 -3.33 9.55
C THR A 110 13.48 -1.92 9.66
N LEU A 111 12.19 -1.74 9.38
CA LEU A 111 11.53 -0.43 9.54
C LEU A 111 11.45 0.03 11.00
N GLY A 112 11.40 -0.90 11.96
CA GLY A 112 11.33 -0.61 13.39
C GLY A 112 12.68 -0.44 14.08
N GLU A 113 13.79 -0.64 13.36
CA GLU A 113 15.17 -0.39 13.83
C GLU A 113 15.52 1.11 13.75
#